data_AF-A0AAW5U8P2-F1
#
_entry.id   AF-A0AAW5U8P2-F1
#
_cell.length_a   1.000
_cell.length_b   1.000
_cell.length_c   1.000
_cell.angle_alpha   90.00
_cell.angle_beta   90.00
_cell.angle_gamma   90.00
#
_symmetry.space_group_name_H-M   'P 1'
#
loop_
_entity.id
_entity.type
_entity.pdbx_description
1 polymer ?
#
loop_
_entity_poly.entity_id
_entity_poly.type
_entity_poly.pdbx_seq_one_letter_code
_entity_poly.pdbx_strand_id
1 'polypeptide(L)'
;MLFGAGFILIILYCFLMAAWSKIVDYRNLGLEKKIVYPIVDRLLAKSTKLSSRKCRVKRRKLISIEDGSIDSPSESVVVFFGDGSICEYPFSFMAEKCKGAVIVRSLSLTHYVCKNERRISEAKSLLPELSFNSWLKLVSFLILFLGGISFCIFTFLPPEVFSIIIFLGVVLIMLFIYLCPQLESHNVQKVTWKMALFKVMKTPISVIYLFSTLNLPFMALLIVSVVSVISAVLPVYIVIFLTNKVAPGLICKPTEYFVILVLSSFILVYCPSYIKRVICKTPFVTHTEGKRFKKRIAELIIYIYDAGSVEFLLNVAYAVFVCIICIKKFQFAEFLFSKEIDEVILNAFVVFLSFEGIRSSYKRIHLSAISLFQKIWRLLDT
;
A
#
# COMPACT_ATOMS: atom_id res chain seq x y z
N MET A 1 -1.88 28.20 -0.51
CA MET A 1 -1.59 26.79 -0.88
C MET A 1 -1.41 25.87 0.34
N LEU A 2 -0.65 26.26 1.37
CA LEU A 2 -0.41 25.44 2.58
C LEU A 2 -1.68 24.97 3.33
N PHE A 3 -2.69 25.84 3.47
CA PHE A 3 -3.98 25.49 4.11
C PHE A 3 -4.77 24.41 3.35
N GLY A 4 -4.72 24.43 2.01
CA GLY A 4 -5.39 23.42 1.17
C GLY A 4 -4.71 22.05 1.25
N ALA A 5 -3.38 22.02 1.31
CA ALA A 5 -2.62 20.77 1.48
C ALA A 5 -2.85 20.14 2.87
N GLY A 6 -2.95 20.96 3.93
CA GLY A 6 -3.27 20.49 5.28
C GLY A 6 -4.68 19.88 5.38
N PHE A 7 -5.67 20.48 4.73
CA PHE A 7 -7.05 19.94 4.70
C PHE A 7 -7.14 18.60 3.96
N ILE A 8 -6.43 18.47 2.83
CA ILE A 8 -6.34 17.21 2.07
C ILE A 8 -5.70 16.10 2.92
N LEU A 9 -4.62 16.40 3.66
CA LEU A 9 -3.98 15.45 4.57
C LEU A 9 -4.93 14.96 5.67
N ILE A 10 -5.72 15.85 6.26
CA ILE A 10 -6.70 15.50 7.31
C ILE A 10 -7.77 14.58 6.74
N ILE A 11 -8.32 14.89 5.55
CA ILE A 11 -9.31 14.04 4.88
C ILE A 11 -8.72 12.65 4.59
N LEU A 12 -7.51 12.61 4.04
CA LEU A 12 -6.85 11.37 3.66
C LEU A 12 -6.46 10.53 4.88
N TYR A 13 -6.12 11.17 6.00
CA TYR A 13 -5.90 10.51 7.29
C TYR A 13 -7.21 9.94 7.87
N CYS A 14 -8.32 10.70 7.84
CA CYS A 14 -9.63 10.20 8.23
C CYS A 14 -10.04 8.99 7.38
N PHE A 15 -9.75 9.04 6.07
CA PHE A 15 -9.99 7.93 5.16
C PHE A 15 -9.14 6.70 5.49
N LEU A 16 -7.85 6.89 5.82
CA LEU A 16 -6.97 5.83 6.30
C LEU A 16 -7.50 5.19 7.58
N MET A 17 -7.96 5.99 8.55
CA MET A 17 -8.53 5.49 9.80
C MET A 17 -9.83 4.71 9.57
N ALA A 18 -10.70 5.19 8.68
CA ALA A 18 -11.91 4.48 8.28
C ALA A 18 -11.58 3.14 7.59
N ALA A 19 -10.61 3.13 6.67
CA ALA A 19 -10.13 1.91 6.01
C ALA A 19 -9.49 0.94 7.01
N TRP A 20 -8.73 1.44 7.98
CA TRP A 20 -8.12 0.63 9.04
C TRP A 20 -9.17 -0.01 9.96
N SER A 21 -10.20 0.76 10.35
CA SER A 21 -11.34 0.21 11.12
C SER A 21 -12.00 -0.94 10.36
N LYS A 22 -12.27 -0.74 9.05
CA LYS A 22 -12.85 -1.77 8.18
C LYS A 22 -12.00 -3.04 8.10
N ILE A 23 -10.67 -2.95 8.17
CA ILE A 23 -9.77 -4.13 8.21
C ILE A 23 -9.97 -4.93 9.50
N VAL A 24 -10.08 -4.25 10.64
CA VAL A 24 -10.32 -4.90 11.94
C VAL A 24 -11.68 -5.59 11.92
N ASP A 25 -12.71 -4.89 11.42
CA ASP A 25 -14.06 -5.43 11.26
C ASP A 25 -14.06 -6.65 10.33
N TYR A 26 -13.34 -6.60 9.21
CA TYR A 26 -13.25 -7.73 8.28
C TYR A 26 -12.52 -8.93 8.89
N ARG A 27 -11.48 -8.72 9.71
CA ARG A 27 -10.83 -9.82 10.44
C ARG A 27 -11.76 -10.47 11.44
N ASN A 28 -12.52 -9.67 12.17
CA ASN A 28 -13.53 -10.15 13.12
C ASN A 28 -14.63 -10.92 12.38
N LEU A 29 -15.19 -10.35 11.31
CA LEU A 29 -16.17 -11.00 10.44
C LEU A 29 -15.63 -12.30 9.83
N GLY A 30 -14.35 -12.35 9.44
CA GLY A 30 -13.71 -13.54 8.89
C GLY A 30 -13.56 -14.66 9.94
N LEU A 31 -13.26 -14.30 11.19
CA LEU A 31 -13.24 -15.24 12.31
C LEU A 31 -14.65 -15.74 12.62
N GLU A 32 -15.63 -14.84 12.64
CA GLU A 32 -17.04 -15.18 12.84
C GLU A 32 -17.57 -16.10 11.74
N LYS A 33 -17.29 -15.81 10.46
CA LYS A 33 -17.63 -16.69 9.34
C LYS A 33 -17.00 -18.08 9.51
N LYS A 34 -15.75 -18.17 9.97
CA LYS A 34 -15.07 -19.46 10.23
C LYS A 34 -15.70 -20.28 11.35
N ILE A 35 -16.36 -19.64 12.32
CA ILE A 35 -17.03 -20.32 13.44
C ILE A 35 -18.47 -20.65 13.07
N VAL A 36 -19.20 -19.68 12.50
CA VAL A 36 -20.64 -19.76 12.23
C VAL A 36 -20.93 -20.62 11.00
N TYR A 37 -20.16 -20.52 9.91
CA TYR A 37 -20.46 -21.27 8.69
C TYR A 37 -20.40 -22.79 8.87
N PRO A 38 -19.41 -23.37 9.58
CA PRO A 38 -19.43 -24.80 9.89
C PRO A 38 -20.64 -25.25 10.74
N ILE A 39 -21.13 -24.39 11.64
CA ILE A 39 -22.32 -24.67 12.44
C ILE A 39 -23.56 -24.70 11.54
N VAL A 40 -23.72 -23.69 10.67
CA VAL A 40 -24.78 -23.65 9.67
C VAL A 40 -24.69 -24.83 8.70
N ASP A 41 -23.48 -25.25 8.31
CA ASP A 41 -23.26 -26.43 7.46
C ASP A 41 -23.71 -27.72 8.15
N ARG A 42 -23.44 -27.89 9.45
CA ARG A 42 -23.95 -29.03 10.22
C ARG A 42 -25.48 -29.01 10.32
N LEU A 43 -26.08 -27.84 10.49
CA LEU A 43 -27.55 -27.69 10.51
C LEU A 43 -28.17 -27.99 9.15
N LEU A 44 -27.58 -27.50 8.07
CA LEU A 44 -27.96 -27.80 6.69
C LEU A 44 -27.83 -29.30 6.38
N ALA A 45 -26.76 -29.96 6.83
CA ALA A 45 -26.59 -31.40 6.65
C ALA A 45 -27.65 -32.21 7.43
N LYS A 46 -28.08 -31.73 8.60
CA LYS A 46 -29.15 -32.35 9.39
C LYS A 46 -30.52 -32.14 8.74
N SER A 47 -30.81 -30.95 8.22
CA SER A 47 -32.09 -30.64 7.56
C SER A 47 -32.22 -31.29 6.18
N THR A 48 -31.14 -31.39 5.40
CA THR A 48 -31.13 -32.09 4.11
C THR A 48 -31.21 -33.61 4.24
N LYS A 49 -30.89 -34.20 5.40
CA LYS A 49 -31.25 -35.59 5.70
C LYS A 49 -32.76 -35.78 5.92
N LEU A 50 -33.49 -34.72 6.31
CA LEU A 50 -34.95 -34.69 6.45
C LEU A 50 -35.69 -34.23 5.19
N SER A 51 -35.01 -33.53 4.26
CA SER A 51 -35.59 -32.95 3.06
C SER A 51 -35.01 -33.61 1.80
N SER A 52 -35.86 -34.18 0.95
CA SER A 52 -35.49 -34.95 -0.25
C SER A 52 -34.81 -34.15 -1.38
N ARG A 53 -34.64 -32.83 -1.23
CA ARG A 53 -33.98 -31.97 -2.23
C ARG A 53 -32.54 -31.64 -1.85
N LYS A 54 -31.57 -32.25 -2.55
CA LYS A 54 -30.15 -31.85 -2.50
C LYS A 54 -29.94 -30.55 -3.31
N CYS A 55 -30.25 -29.40 -2.72
CA CYS A 55 -29.94 -28.11 -3.33
C CYS A 55 -28.52 -27.66 -2.96
N ARG A 56 -27.68 -27.39 -3.97
CA ARG A 56 -26.29 -26.91 -3.79
C ARG A 56 -26.31 -25.46 -3.28
N VAL A 57 -25.56 -25.17 -2.22
CA VAL A 57 -25.42 -23.81 -1.68
C VAL A 57 -24.58 -22.97 -2.65
N LYS A 58 -25.12 -21.83 -3.09
CA LYS A 58 -24.48 -20.90 -4.05
C LYS A 58 -23.72 -19.79 -3.33
N ARG A 59 -24.28 -19.23 -2.25
CA ARG A 59 -23.68 -18.11 -1.49
C ARG A 59 -24.20 -18.07 -0.06
N ARG A 60 -23.41 -17.52 0.86
CA ARG A 60 -23.80 -17.22 2.25
C ARG A 60 -23.41 -15.79 2.58
N LYS A 61 -24.20 -15.11 3.40
CA LYS A 61 -23.86 -13.79 3.93
C LYS A 61 -24.37 -13.64 5.35
N LEU A 62 -23.54 -13.04 6.21
CA LEU A 62 -23.91 -12.64 7.57
C LEU A 62 -24.53 -11.25 7.48
N ILE A 63 -25.65 -11.02 8.16
CA ILE A 63 -26.38 -9.76 8.15
C ILE A 63 -26.72 -9.41 9.59
N SER A 64 -26.54 -8.15 9.98
CA SER A 64 -27.04 -7.62 11.25
C SER A 64 -28.49 -7.18 11.11
N ILE A 65 -29.33 -7.59 12.03
CA ILE A 65 -30.74 -7.19 12.11
C ILE A 65 -30.81 -5.98 13.05
N GLU A 66 -31.04 -4.80 12.49
CA GLU A 66 -31.40 -3.61 13.26
C GLU A 66 -32.90 -3.64 13.58
N ASP A 67 -33.29 -4.37 14.61
CA ASP A 67 -34.68 -4.38 15.11
C ASP A 67 -34.87 -3.26 16.17
N GLY A 68 -34.53 -1.99 15.85
CA GLY A 68 -34.90 -0.77 16.61
C GLY A 68 -34.64 -0.72 18.13
N SER A 69 -34.08 -1.76 18.73
CA SER A 69 -33.86 -1.96 20.15
C SER A 69 -32.36 -2.05 20.38
N ILE A 70 -31.86 -1.15 21.22
CA ILE A 70 -30.43 -0.97 21.48
C ILE A 70 -29.85 -2.17 22.27
N ASP A 71 -30.71 -2.96 22.91
CA ASP A 71 -30.30 -3.94 23.91
C ASP A 71 -30.05 -5.35 23.37
N SER A 72 -30.41 -5.65 22.11
CA SER A 72 -30.16 -6.97 21.52
C SER A 72 -30.02 -6.90 20.00
N PRO A 73 -28.81 -6.66 19.46
CA PRO A 73 -28.58 -6.86 18.03
C PRO A 73 -28.82 -8.34 17.73
N SER A 74 -29.87 -8.64 16.97
CA SER A 74 -30.00 -9.95 16.35
C SER A 74 -29.19 -9.94 15.07
N GLU A 75 -28.52 -11.03 14.74
CA GLU A 75 -27.80 -11.15 13.48
C GLU A 75 -28.31 -12.45 12.82
N SER A 76 -28.26 -12.54 11.50
CA SER A 76 -28.72 -13.72 10.77
C SER A 76 -27.77 -14.11 9.65
N VAL A 77 -27.66 -15.43 9.43
CA VAL A 77 -26.99 -15.98 8.26
C VAL A 77 -28.03 -16.23 7.18
N VAL A 78 -27.89 -15.55 6.05
CA VAL A 78 -28.71 -15.77 4.87
C VAL A 78 -27.97 -16.69 3.90
N VAL A 79 -28.62 -17.81 3.55
CA VAL A 79 -28.10 -18.84 2.65
C VAL A 79 -28.89 -18.81 1.35
N PHE A 80 -28.17 -18.65 0.23
CA PHE A 80 -28.72 -18.69 -1.11
C PHE A 80 -28.46 -20.07 -1.74
N PHE A 81 -29.52 -20.77 -2.10
CA PHE A 81 -29.44 -22.06 -2.78
C PHE A 81 -29.45 -21.90 -4.31
N GLY A 82 -28.95 -22.92 -5.01
CA GLY A 82 -28.89 -22.95 -6.47
C GLY A 82 -30.27 -22.99 -7.15
N ASP A 83 -31.32 -23.38 -6.43
CA ASP A 83 -32.72 -23.40 -6.89
C ASP A 83 -33.44 -22.05 -6.72
N GLY A 84 -32.74 -21.03 -6.22
CA GLY A 84 -33.29 -19.70 -5.97
C GLY A 84 -33.97 -19.53 -4.61
N SER A 85 -34.04 -20.59 -3.79
CA SER A 85 -34.56 -20.48 -2.42
C SER A 85 -33.57 -19.75 -1.49
N ILE A 86 -34.11 -19.01 -0.52
CA ILE A 86 -33.35 -18.21 0.45
C ILE A 86 -33.79 -18.62 1.85
N CYS A 87 -32.85 -19.13 2.65
CA CYS A 87 -33.08 -19.45 4.05
C CYS A 87 -32.33 -18.49 4.97
N GLU A 88 -32.99 -18.08 6.05
CA GLU A 88 -32.43 -17.27 7.11
C GLU A 88 -32.28 -18.11 8.38
N TYR A 89 -31.10 -18.01 8.99
CA TYR A 89 -30.76 -18.61 10.28
C TYR A 89 -30.47 -17.48 11.28
N PRO A 90 -31.45 -17.06 12.09
CA PRO A 90 -31.25 -16.02 13.08
C PRO A 90 -30.49 -16.54 14.30
N PHE A 91 -29.59 -15.71 14.83
CA PHE A 91 -28.92 -15.92 16.10
C PHE A 91 -29.15 -14.73 17.02
N SER A 92 -29.58 -15.04 18.24
CA SER A 92 -29.86 -14.07 19.29
C SER A 92 -28.61 -13.85 20.14
N PHE A 93 -28.31 -12.58 20.44
CA PHE A 93 -27.28 -12.23 21.39
C PHE A 93 -27.77 -12.55 22.82
N MET A 94 -27.14 -13.53 23.49
CA MET A 94 -27.42 -13.85 24.90
C MET A 94 -26.15 -13.56 25.72
N ALA A 95 -26.02 -12.33 26.20
CA ALA A 95 -24.97 -11.99 27.17
C ALA A 95 -25.36 -12.48 28.56
N GLU A 96 -25.14 -13.75 28.85
CA GLU A 96 -25.31 -14.26 30.20
C GLU A 96 -24.11 -13.80 31.06
N LYS A 97 -24.36 -12.93 32.04
CA LYS A 97 -23.33 -12.43 32.96
C LYS A 97 -22.87 -13.54 33.92
N CYS A 98 -22.04 -14.46 33.45
CA CYS A 98 -21.22 -15.28 34.34
C CYS A 98 -19.86 -14.60 34.57
N LYS A 99 -19.68 -14.03 35.77
CA LYS A 99 -18.41 -13.60 36.40
C LYS A 99 -17.30 -13.11 35.43
N GLY A 100 -17.62 -12.08 34.64
CA GLY A 100 -16.63 -11.28 33.92
C GLY A 100 -16.22 -11.85 32.55
N ALA A 101 -16.89 -11.35 31.51
CA ALA A 101 -16.41 -11.31 30.12
C ALA A 101 -16.50 -12.57 29.23
N VAL A 102 -17.47 -13.46 29.44
CA VAL A 102 -17.80 -14.50 28.44
C VAL A 102 -19.09 -14.09 27.71
N ILE A 103 -18.99 -13.86 26.40
CA ILE A 103 -20.13 -13.60 25.52
C ILE A 103 -20.53 -14.91 24.85
N VAL A 104 -21.76 -15.38 25.06
CA VAL A 104 -22.28 -16.62 24.47
C VAL A 104 -23.26 -16.26 23.34
N ARG A 105 -23.06 -16.85 22.16
CA ARG A 105 -23.99 -16.71 21.03
C ARG A 105 -24.80 -17.99 20.91
N SER A 106 -26.12 -17.91 21.11
CA SER A 106 -27.02 -19.05 20.94
C SER A 106 -27.63 -19.01 19.54
N LEU A 107 -27.51 -20.13 18.82
CA LEU A 107 -28.02 -20.27 17.45
C LEU A 107 -29.35 -21.01 17.50
N SER A 108 -30.42 -20.38 17.01
CA SER A 108 -31.72 -21.04 16.96
C SER A 108 -31.71 -22.12 15.87
N LEU A 109 -32.29 -23.28 16.18
CA LEU A 109 -32.24 -24.45 15.30
C LEU A 109 -33.27 -24.40 14.15
N THR A 110 -34.10 -23.36 14.10
CA THR A 110 -35.20 -23.23 13.15
C THR A 110 -34.77 -22.36 11.95
N HIS A 111 -34.88 -22.94 10.76
CA HIS A 111 -34.65 -22.23 9.51
C HIS A 111 -35.97 -21.64 9.03
N TYR A 112 -35.96 -20.38 8.60
CA TYR A 112 -37.14 -19.73 8.04
C TYR A 112 -36.87 -19.36 6.58
N VAL A 113 -37.91 -19.45 5.74
CA VAL A 113 -37.85 -18.89 4.38
C VAL A 113 -37.84 -17.38 4.52
N CYS A 114 -36.73 -16.74 4.12
CA CYS A 114 -36.62 -15.29 4.22
C CYS A 114 -37.56 -14.65 3.20
N LYS A 115 -38.62 -14.00 3.66
CA LYS A 115 -39.58 -13.25 2.82
C LYS A 115 -39.33 -11.74 2.83
N ASN A 116 -38.39 -11.26 3.64
CA ASN A 116 -38.17 -9.84 3.84
C ASN A 116 -37.25 -9.27 2.73
N GLU A 117 -37.85 -8.55 1.77
CA GLU A 117 -37.15 -7.97 0.62
C GLU A 117 -36.01 -7.02 1.01
N ARG A 118 -36.12 -6.31 2.13
CA ARG A 118 -35.07 -5.40 2.62
C ARG A 118 -33.83 -6.18 3.07
N ARG A 119 -34.01 -7.33 3.73
CA ARG A 119 -32.91 -8.21 4.14
C ARG A 119 -32.30 -8.91 2.93
N ILE A 120 -33.12 -9.29 1.95
CA ILE A 120 -32.65 -9.87 0.68
C ILE A 120 -31.85 -8.84 -0.12
N SER A 121 -32.28 -7.58 -0.19
CA SER A 121 -31.57 -6.53 -0.92
C SER A 121 -30.25 -6.14 -0.25
N GLU A 122 -30.21 -6.08 1.07
CA GLU A 122 -28.98 -5.88 1.86
C GLU A 122 -28.03 -7.07 1.72
N ALA A 123 -28.55 -8.29 1.69
CA ALA A 123 -27.79 -9.49 1.39
C ALA A 123 -27.20 -9.45 -0.05
N LYS A 124 -27.99 -8.92 -0.99
CA LYS A 124 -27.67 -8.79 -2.41
C LYS A 124 -26.82 -7.56 -2.75
N SER A 125 -26.53 -6.70 -1.77
CA SER A 125 -25.88 -5.39 -1.99
C SER A 125 -24.67 -5.49 -2.94
N LEU A 126 -24.68 -4.59 -3.93
CA LEU A 126 -23.92 -4.62 -5.18
C LEU A 126 -22.41 -4.35 -5.01
N LEU A 127 -22.00 -3.89 -3.82
CA LEU A 127 -20.59 -3.62 -3.55
C LEU A 127 -19.87 -4.97 -3.36
N PRO A 128 -18.89 -5.30 -4.21
CA PRO A 128 -18.12 -6.53 -4.02
C PRO A 128 -17.48 -6.49 -2.65
N GLU A 129 -17.61 -7.58 -1.88
CA GLU A 129 -16.80 -7.78 -0.67
C GLU A 129 -15.34 -7.79 -1.13
N LEU A 130 -14.69 -6.63 -1.04
CA LEU A 130 -13.26 -6.50 -1.32
C LEU A 130 -12.53 -7.51 -0.46
N SER A 131 -11.70 -8.33 -1.10
CA SER A 131 -10.90 -9.32 -0.37
C SER A 131 -10.04 -8.61 0.66
N PHE A 132 -9.72 -9.29 1.76
CA PHE A 132 -8.77 -8.79 2.75
C PHE A 132 -7.45 -8.31 2.12
N ASN A 133 -6.97 -9.04 1.11
CA ASN A 133 -5.78 -8.66 0.35
C ASN A 133 -5.97 -7.33 -0.41
N SER A 134 -7.15 -7.09 -0.99
CA SER A 134 -7.48 -5.82 -1.65
C SER A 134 -7.50 -4.65 -0.67
N TRP A 135 -8.08 -4.85 0.52
CA TRP A 135 -8.06 -3.83 1.59
C TRP A 135 -6.64 -3.53 2.08
N LEU A 136 -5.82 -4.57 2.28
CA LEU A 136 -4.41 -4.39 2.65
C LEU A 136 -3.65 -3.59 1.59
N LYS A 137 -3.82 -3.93 0.30
CA LYS A 137 -3.19 -3.18 -0.81
C LYS A 137 -3.61 -1.70 -0.81
N LEU A 138 -4.90 -1.42 -0.60
CA LEU A 138 -5.44 -0.07 -0.56
C LEU A 138 -4.85 0.73 0.62
N VAL A 139 -4.81 0.13 1.82
CA VAL A 139 -4.23 0.75 3.00
C VAL A 139 -2.72 0.97 2.85
N SER A 140 -1.98 -0.01 2.32
CA SER A 140 -0.55 0.14 2.02
C SER A 140 -0.30 1.28 1.02
N PHE A 141 -1.13 1.37 -0.02
CA PHE A 141 -1.06 2.47 -0.99
C PHE A 141 -1.34 3.83 -0.34
N LEU A 142 -2.39 3.95 0.47
CA LEU A 142 -2.70 5.18 1.21
C LEU A 142 -1.57 5.60 2.14
N ILE A 143 -0.95 4.66 2.87
CA ILE A 143 0.19 4.96 3.75
C ILE A 143 1.36 5.53 2.94
N LEU A 144 1.70 4.90 1.82
CA LEU A 144 2.79 5.37 0.95
C LEU A 144 2.47 6.74 0.32
N PHE A 145 1.24 6.93 -0.16
CA PHE A 145 0.81 8.19 -0.77
C PHE A 145 0.78 9.34 0.24
N LEU A 146 0.26 9.10 1.45
CA LEU A 146 0.24 10.08 2.54
C LEU A 146 1.66 10.40 3.02
N GLY A 147 2.53 9.38 3.11
CA GLY A 147 3.96 9.56 3.38
C GLY A 147 4.67 10.39 2.30
N GLY A 148 4.32 10.20 1.03
CA GLY A 148 4.87 10.99 -0.07
C GLY A 148 4.46 12.46 -0.03
N ILE A 149 3.17 12.74 0.20
CA ILE A 149 2.67 14.11 0.37
C ILE A 149 3.34 14.77 1.58
N SER A 150 3.42 14.06 2.71
CA SER A 150 4.06 14.58 3.91
C SER A 150 5.55 14.85 3.68
N PHE A 151 6.28 13.96 3.01
CA PHE A 151 7.68 14.18 2.65
C PHE A 151 7.85 15.44 1.79
N CYS A 152 7.05 15.61 0.74
CA CYS A 152 7.10 16.80 -0.11
C CYS A 152 6.85 18.09 0.68
N ILE A 153 5.88 18.08 1.59
CA ILE A 153 5.61 19.23 2.47
C ILE A 153 6.84 19.51 3.35
N PHE A 154 7.46 18.48 3.92
CA PHE A 154 8.66 18.65 4.75
C PHE A 154 9.88 19.16 3.96
N THR A 155 10.07 18.73 2.71
CA THR A 155 11.24 19.14 1.90
C THR A 155 11.08 20.48 1.22
N PHE A 156 9.86 20.85 0.81
CA PHE A 156 9.60 22.09 0.08
C PHE A 156 9.14 23.25 0.99
N LEU A 157 8.90 23.02 2.29
CA LEU A 157 8.65 24.12 3.22
C LEU A 157 9.94 24.92 3.47
N PRO A 158 9.91 26.26 3.37
CA PRO A 158 11.00 27.09 3.84
C PRO A 158 11.26 26.83 5.32
N PRO A 159 12.52 26.79 5.78
CA PRO A 159 12.86 26.62 7.19
C PRO A 159 12.23 27.71 8.08
N GLU A 160 11.98 28.89 7.52
CA GLU A 160 11.26 30.01 8.14
C GLU A 160 9.79 29.68 8.44
N VAL A 161 9.11 28.92 7.58
CA VAL A 161 7.72 28.51 7.82
C VAL A 161 7.67 27.45 8.93
N PHE A 162 8.67 26.57 8.99
CA PHE A 162 8.78 25.58 10.05
C PHE A 162 9.05 26.23 11.41
N SER A 163 9.91 27.23 11.46
CA SER A 163 10.16 28.00 12.68
C SER A 163 8.94 28.81 13.11
N ILE A 164 8.17 29.39 12.17
CA ILE A 164 6.89 30.05 12.47
C ILE A 164 5.87 29.07 13.03
N ILE A 165 5.75 27.85 12.50
CA ILE A 165 4.82 26.83 13.02
C ILE A 165 5.21 26.40 14.44
N ILE A 166 6.50 26.18 14.69
CA ILE A 166 7.01 25.87 16.04
C ILE A 166 6.74 27.05 16.98
N PHE A 167 7.03 28.27 16.54
CA PHE A 167 6.82 29.49 17.32
C PHE A 167 5.34 29.71 17.63
N LEU A 168 4.44 29.56 16.64
CA LEU A 168 2.99 29.63 16.83
C LEU A 168 2.49 28.56 17.78
N GLY A 169 3.05 27.34 17.72
CA GLY A 169 2.78 26.25 18.65
C GLY A 169 3.21 26.58 20.08
N VAL A 170 4.39 27.17 20.26
CA VAL A 170 4.88 27.65 21.57
C VAL A 170 4.02 28.80 22.08
N VAL A 171 3.65 29.76 21.22
CA VAL A 171 2.76 30.87 21.57
C VAL A 171 1.38 30.35 21.97
N LEU A 172 0.80 29.37 21.26
CA LEU A 172 -0.46 28.73 21.64
C LEU A 172 -0.36 28.03 23.01
N ILE A 173 0.76 27.35 23.29
CA ILE A 173 1.01 26.74 24.60
C ILE A 173 1.12 27.82 25.69
N MET A 174 1.85 28.91 25.44
CA MET A 174 1.98 30.03 26.37
C MET A 174 0.65 30.75 26.60
N LEU A 175 -0.14 30.94 25.55
CA LEU A 175 -1.47 31.55 25.59
C LEU A 175 -2.44 30.65 26.36
N PHE A 176 -2.37 29.34 26.18
CA PHE A 176 -3.13 28.36 26.98
C PHE A 176 -2.72 28.38 28.46
N ILE A 177 -1.42 28.43 28.76
CA ILE A 177 -0.89 28.57 30.13
C ILE A 177 -1.36 29.90 30.77
N TYR A 178 -1.48 30.97 29.98
CA TYR A 178 -1.90 32.29 30.44
C TYR A 178 -3.43 32.43 30.62
N LEU A 179 -4.23 31.84 29.73
CA LEU A 179 -5.70 31.89 29.77
C LEU A 179 -6.31 30.91 30.79
N CYS A 180 -5.68 29.76 31.05
CA CYS A 180 -6.22 28.77 31.99
C CYS A 180 -6.41 29.29 33.43
N PRO A 181 -5.47 30.05 34.04
CA PRO A 181 -5.66 30.61 35.39
C PRO A 181 -6.80 31.63 35.49
N GLN A 182 -7.14 32.33 34.40
CA GLN A 182 -8.19 33.34 34.39
C GLN A 182 -9.61 32.76 34.32
N LEU A 183 -9.77 31.54 33.82
CA LEU A 183 -11.07 30.85 33.79
C LEU A 183 -11.46 30.21 35.13
N GLU A 184 -10.52 30.10 36.07
CA GLU A 184 -10.64 29.23 37.23
C GLU A 184 -10.75 29.99 38.56
N SER A 185 -11.61 31.02 38.60
CA SER A 185 -11.96 31.71 39.85
C SER A 185 -12.81 30.86 40.80
N HIS A 186 -13.19 29.64 40.43
CA HIS A 186 -13.91 28.73 41.33
C HIS A 186 -13.29 27.33 41.35
N ASN A 187 -12.64 27.05 42.49
CA ASN A 187 -12.42 25.76 43.13
C ASN A 187 -12.89 24.54 42.33
N VAL A 188 -11.94 23.77 41.79
CA VAL A 188 -11.69 22.35 42.08
C VAL A 188 -10.63 21.84 41.07
N GLN A 189 -9.59 21.18 41.60
CA GLN A 189 -8.80 20.14 40.91
C GLN A 189 -7.46 20.54 40.23
N LYS A 190 -6.46 20.97 41.01
CA LYS A 190 -5.03 21.05 40.62
C LYS A 190 -4.44 19.81 39.90
N VAL A 191 -5.08 18.63 40.03
CA VAL A 191 -4.64 17.36 39.43
C VAL A 191 -5.10 17.20 37.97
N THR A 192 -6.30 17.68 37.60
CA THR A 192 -6.80 17.63 36.22
C THR A 192 -6.07 18.60 35.29
N TRP A 193 -5.61 19.74 35.79
CA TRP A 193 -4.83 20.70 34.98
C TRP A 193 -3.46 20.19 34.58
N LYS A 194 -2.72 19.54 35.48
CA LYS A 194 -1.45 18.89 35.11
C LYS A 194 -1.68 17.82 34.03
N MET A 195 -2.79 17.11 34.11
CA MET A 195 -3.17 16.08 33.12
C MET A 195 -3.65 16.70 31.80
N ALA A 196 -4.37 17.83 31.84
CA ALA A 196 -4.79 18.59 30.66
C ALA A 196 -3.60 19.25 29.95
N LEU A 197 -2.69 19.87 30.69
CA LEU A 197 -1.46 20.47 30.18
C LEU A 197 -0.54 19.39 29.59
N PHE A 198 -0.42 18.23 30.25
CA PHE A 198 0.27 17.08 29.70
C PHE A 198 -0.39 16.55 28.41
N LYS A 199 -1.73 16.51 28.34
CA LYS A 199 -2.45 16.17 27.09
C LYS A 199 -2.17 17.19 26.00
N VAL A 200 -2.25 18.48 26.29
CA VAL A 200 -2.03 19.58 25.34
C VAL A 200 -0.59 19.58 24.82
N MET A 201 0.41 19.36 25.66
CA MET A 201 1.82 19.20 25.22
C MET A 201 2.06 17.89 24.46
N LYS A 202 1.35 16.82 24.80
CA LYS A 202 1.47 15.53 24.11
C LYS A 202 0.86 15.58 22.71
N THR A 203 -0.17 16.38 22.46
CA THR A 203 -0.81 16.50 21.14
C THR A 203 0.16 16.90 20.01
N PRO A 204 0.92 18.01 20.09
CA PRO A 204 1.84 18.41 19.03
C PRO A 204 3.00 17.42 18.88
N ILE A 205 3.53 16.88 19.98
CA ILE A 205 4.56 15.83 19.95
C ILE A 205 4.04 14.57 19.24
N SER A 206 2.80 14.17 19.54
CA SER A 206 2.15 13.02 18.90
C SER A 206 1.89 13.26 17.42
N VAL A 207 1.55 14.49 17.02
CA VAL A 207 1.35 14.87 15.61
C VAL A 207 2.69 14.80 14.87
N ILE A 208 3.78 15.37 15.42
CA ILE A 208 5.13 15.29 14.84
C ILE A 208 5.58 13.82 14.72
N TYR A 209 5.35 13.02 15.76
CA TYR A 209 5.69 11.60 15.77
C TYR A 209 4.91 10.81 14.70
N LEU A 210 3.62 11.13 14.51
CA LEU A 210 2.77 10.51 13.50
C LEU A 210 3.24 10.85 12.08
N PHE A 211 3.56 12.11 11.81
CA PHE A 211 4.16 12.53 10.54
C PHE A 211 5.51 11.84 10.27
N SER A 212 6.37 11.77 11.29
CA SER A 212 7.66 11.07 11.17
C SER A 212 7.48 9.57 10.88
N THR A 213 6.49 8.94 11.51
CA THR A 213 6.20 7.51 11.33
C THR A 213 5.61 7.21 9.94
N LEU A 214 4.76 8.10 9.41
CA LEU A 214 4.21 7.99 8.06
C LEU A 214 5.24 8.23 6.96
N ASN A 215 6.21 9.12 7.19
CA ASN A 215 7.29 9.39 6.24
C ASN A 215 8.25 8.21 6.12
N LEU A 216 8.39 7.39 7.16
CA LEU A 216 9.36 6.31 7.21
C LEU A 216 9.25 5.26 6.07
N PRO A 217 8.07 4.65 5.79
CA PRO A 217 7.94 3.70 4.68
C PRO A 217 8.20 4.36 3.31
N PHE A 218 7.84 5.64 3.15
CA PHE A 218 8.11 6.39 1.93
C PHE A 218 9.61 6.67 1.78
N MET A 219 10.30 7.06 2.86
CA MET A 219 11.75 7.24 2.88
C MET A 219 12.49 5.95 2.56
N ALA A 220 12.05 4.82 3.09
CA ALA A 220 12.61 3.52 2.75
C ALA A 220 12.50 3.23 1.24
N LEU A 221 11.33 3.52 0.65
CA LEU A 221 11.10 3.38 -0.79
C LEU A 221 12.00 4.33 -1.61
N LEU A 222 12.13 5.59 -1.20
CA LEU A 222 13.03 6.57 -1.84
C LEU A 222 14.49 6.14 -1.78
N ILE A 223 14.96 5.63 -0.65
CA ILE A 223 16.32 5.13 -0.51
C ILE A 223 16.55 3.97 -1.49
N VAL A 224 15.62 3.02 -1.56
CA VAL A 224 15.69 1.89 -2.50
C VAL A 224 15.72 2.38 -3.94
N SER A 225 14.85 3.32 -4.32
CA SER A 225 14.79 3.83 -5.69
C SER A 225 16.05 4.60 -6.07
N VAL A 226 16.56 5.48 -5.20
CA VAL A 226 17.77 6.25 -5.47
C VAL A 226 19.00 5.35 -5.54
N VAL A 227 19.17 4.45 -4.58
CA VAL A 227 20.32 3.52 -4.55
C VAL A 227 20.30 2.60 -5.77
N SER A 228 19.13 2.10 -6.18
CA SER A 228 19.04 1.24 -7.37
C SER A 228 19.37 1.99 -8.66
N VAL A 229 18.87 3.22 -8.85
CA VAL A 229 19.21 4.05 -10.01
C VAL A 229 20.71 4.37 -10.04
N ILE A 230 21.28 4.83 -8.92
CA ILE A 230 22.72 5.14 -8.84
C ILE A 230 23.54 3.86 -9.13
N SER A 231 23.16 2.74 -8.53
CA SER A 231 23.86 1.47 -8.73
C SER A 231 23.82 0.98 -10.18
N ALA A 232 22.80 1.34 -10.94
CA ALA A 232 22.70 1.00 -12.36
C ALA A 232 23.45 1.98 -13.26
N VAL A 233 23.36 3.28 -12.98
CA VAL A 233 23.96 4.34 -13.80
C VAL A 233 25.49 4.42 -13.62
N LEU A 234 25.98 4.35 -12.38
CA LEU A 234 27.38 4.53 -12.05
C LEU A 234 28.34 3.60 -12.83
N PRO A 235 28.13 2.26 -12.90
CA PRO A 235 29.03 1.38 -13.63
C PRO A 235 29.09 1.72 -15.13
N VAL A 236 27.95 2.06 -15.74
CA VAL A 236 27.89 2.43 -17.16
C VAL A 236 28.63 3.74 -17.42
N TYR A 237 28.42 4.73 -16.55
CA TYR A 237 29.11 6.02 -16.64
C TYR A 237 30.63 5.86 -16.52
N ILE A 238 31.12 5.03 -15.60
CA ILE A 238 32.56 4.75 -15.45
C ILE A 238 33.14 4.16 -16.74
N VAL A 239 32.44 3.19 -17.36
CA VAL A 239 32.89 2.59 -18.62
C VAL A 239 32.99 3.64 -19.72
N ILE A 240 31.95 4.47 -19.91
CA ILE A 240 31.96 5.54 -20.92
C ILE A 240 33.07 6.56 -20.65
N PHE A 241 33.26 6.94 -19.38
CA PHE A 241 34.32 7.87 -18.99
C PHE A 241 35.71 7.33 -19.33
N LEU A 242 35.97 6.06 -19.06
CA LEU A 242 37.22 5.39 -19.43
C LEU A 242 37.39 5.30 -20.95
N THR A 243 36.33 4.95 -21.68
CA THR A 243 36.36 4.93 -23.16
C THR A 243 36.69 6.29 -23.75
N ASN A 244 36.08 7.36 -23.24
CA ASN A 244 36.36 8.73 -23.67
C ASN A 244 37.78 9.21 -23.33
N LYS A 245 38.41 8.65 -22.29
CA LYS A 245 39.84 8.89 -22.00
C LYS A 245 40.77 8.21 -23.00
N VAL A 246 40.42 7.01 -23.46
CA VAL A 246 41.24 6.25 -24.42
C VAL A 246 41.04 6.78 -25.85
N ALA A 247 39.83 7.18 -26.21
CA ALA A 247 39.48 7.70 -27.53
C ALA A 247 38.62 8.97 -27.40
N PRO A 248 39.24 10.15 -27.23
CA PRO A 248 38.51 11.40 -27.07
C PRO A 248 37.68 11.71 -28.31
N GLY A 249 36.38 11.96 -28.13
CA GLY A 249 35.44 12.27 -29.21
C GLY A 249 34.73 11.08 -29.85
N LEU A 250 35.00 9.84 -29.41
CA LEU A 250 34.35 8.64 -29.95
C LEU A 250 32.83 8.63 -29.67
N ILE A 251 32.40 9.13 -28.52
CA ILE A 251 31.00 9.10 -28.08
C ILE A 251 30.50 10.55 -27.94
N CYS A 252 29.55 10.94 -28.79
CA CYS A 252 28.86 12.22 -28.68
C CYS A 252 27.96 12.27 -27.43
N LYS A 253 27.67 13.47 -26.93
CA LYS A 253 26.84 13.67 -25.72
C LYS A 253 25.45 13.01 -25.78
N PRO A 254 24.68 13.08 -26.88
CA PRO A 254 23.40 12.38 -26.97
C PRO A 254 23.55 10.85 -26.91
N THR A 255 24.61 10.33 -27.53
CA THR A 255 24.93 8.89 -27.55
C THR A 255 25.35 8.41 -26.16
N GLU A 256 26.08 9.23 -25.38
CA GLU A 256 26.41 8.96 -23.99
C GLU A 256 25.13 8.77 -23.15
N TYR A 257 24.17 9.69 -23.23
CA TYR A 257 22.89 9.58 -22.52
C TYR A 257 22.08 8.36 -22.97
N PHE A 258 22.04 8.08 -24.27
CA PHE A 258 21.37 6.90 -24.81
C PHE A 258 21.94 5.59 -24.24
N VAL A 259 23.26 5.42 -24.28
CA VAL A 259 23.93 4.22 -23.77
C VAL A 259 23.72 4.08 -22.26
N ILE A 260 23.81 5.18 -21.51
CA ILE A 260 23.53 5.19 -20.07
C ILE A 260 22.11 4.69 -19.79
N LEU A 261 21.10 5.26 -20.45
CA LEU A 261 19.70 4.88 -20.22
C LEU A 261 19.44 3.41 -20.56
N VAL A 262 19.90 2.95 -21.73
CA VAL A 262 19.71 1.57 -22.18
C VAL A 262 20.38 0.58 -21.22
N LEU A 263 21.69 0.72 -20.98
CA LEU A 263 22.41 -0.22 -20.13
C LEU A 263 21.96 -0.16 -18.66
N SER A 264 21.62 1.03 -18.14
CA SER A 264 21.10 1.15 -16.77
C SER A 264 19.74 0.47 -16.62
N SER A 265 18.86 0.61 -17.61
CA SER A 265 17.56 -0.08 -17.62
C SER A 265 17.75 -1.61 -17.63
N PHE A 266 18.74 -2.11 -18.38
CA PHE A 266 19.09 -3.52 -18.38
C PHE A 266 19.59 -4.01 -17.02
N ILE A 267 20.49 -3.27 -16.38
CA ILE A 267 21.00 -3.62 -15.06
C ILE A 267 19.88 -3.62 -14.01
N LEU A 268 18.98 -2.62 -14.06
CA LEU A 268 17.85 -2.49 -13.13
C LEU A 268 16.88 -3.67 -13.20
N VAL A 269 16.57 -4.15 -14.40
CA VAL A 269 15.54 -5.19 -14.63
C VAL A 269 16.14 -6.59 -14.60
N TYR A 270 17.29 -6.81 -15.25
CA TYR A 270 17.85 -8.15 -15.46
C TYR A 270 18.95 -8.54 -14.49
N CYS A 271 19.49 -7.59 -13.72
CA CYS A 271 20.48 -7.87 -12.68
C CYS A 271 19.93 -7.59 -11.26
N PRO A 272 18.74 -8.11 -10.87
CA PRO A 272 18.14 -7.79 -9.59
C PRO A 272 18.98 -8.28 -8.40
N SER A 273 19.72 -9.39 -8.56
CA SER A 273 20.66 -9.90 -7.55
C SER A 273 21.80 -8.92 -7.28
N TYR A 274 22.29 -8.23 -8.31
CA TYR A 274 23.33 -7.21 -8.16
C TYR A 274 22.79 -6.01 -7.39
N ILE A 275 21.66 -5.45 -7.83
CA ILE A 275 21.03 -4.30 -7.16
C ILE A 275 20.66 -4.64 -5.72
N LYS A 276 20.07 -5.81 -5.47
CA LYS A 276 19.75 -6.29 -4.12
C LYS A 276 20.99 -6.38 -3.25
N ARG A 277 22.12 -6.88 -3.78
CA ARG A 277 23.39 -6.94 -3.04
C ARG A 277 23.92 -5.54 -2.70
N VAL A 278 23.78 -4.57 -3.60
CA VAL A 278 24.17 -3.17 -3.34
C VAL A 278 23.28 -2.55 -2.26
N ILE A 279 21.96 -2.73 -2.35
CA ILE A 279 21.00 -2.29 -1.32
C ILE A 279 21.35 -2.89 0.04
N CYS A 280 21.66 -4.19 0.11
CA CYS A 280 22.05 -4.86 1.36
C CYS A 280 23.35 -4.34 1.98
N LYS A 281 24.24 -3.72 1.17
CA LYS A 281 25.49 -3.12 1.65
C LYS A 281 25.33 -1.67 2.13
N THR A 282 24.17 -1.06 1.93
CA THR A 282 23.95 0.32 2.37
C THR A 282 24.01 0.43 3.90
N PRO A 283 24.51 1.55 4.46
CA PRO A 283 24.64 1.74 5.91
C PRO A 283 23.30 1.65 6.66
N PHE A 284 22.20 1.91 5.95
CA PHE A 284 20.82 1.77 6.46
C PHE A 284 20.43 0.31 6.73
N VAL A 285 21.06 -0.65 6.06
CA VAL A 285 20.80 -2.09 6.15
C VAL A 285 21.87 -2.83 6.93
N THR A 286 23.14 -2.43 6.84
CA THR A 286 24.27 -3.12 7.49
C THR A 286 24.43 -2.78 8.98
N HIS A 287 24.22 -1.53 9.38
CA HIS A 287 24.41 -1.09 10.77
C HIS A 287 23.11 -1.12 11.58
N THR A 288 22.57 -2.33 11.80
CA THR A 288 21.32 -2.55 12.55
C THR A 288 21.50 -2.87 14.03
N GLU A 289 22.73 -2.89 14.55
CA GLU A 289 23.01 -3.34 15.92
C GLU A 289 22.21 -2.56 16.98
N GLY A 290 21.51 -3.30 17.84
CA GLY A 290 20.83 -2.81 19.05
C GLY A 290 19.46 -2.14 18.88
N LYS A 291 19.05 -1.69 17.69
CA LYS A 291 17.80 -0.91 17.52
C LYS A 291 16.72 -1.67 16.73
N ARG A 292 15.68 -2.18 17.43
CA ARG A 292 14.50 -2.87 16.82
C ARG A 292 13.89 -2.11 15.63
N PHE A 293 13.87 -0.78 15.68
CA PHE A 293 13.36 0.09 14.63
C PHE A 293 14.18 0.01 13.33
N LYS A 294 15.51 0.08 13.43
CA LYS A 294 16.41 -0.03 12.26
C LYS A 294 16.27 -1.38 11.57
N LYS A 295 16.12 -2.46 12.36
CA LYS A 295 15.90 -3.81 11.82
C LYS A 295 14.62 -3.90 10.99
N ARG A 296 13.50 -3.32 11.45
CA ARG A 296 12.23 -3.29 10.70
C ARG A 296 12.35 -2.51 9.38
N ILE A 297 13.10 -1.40 9.38
CA ILE A 297 13.35 -0.63 8.15
C ILE A 297 14.19 -1.45 7.17
N ALA A 298 15.25 -2.10 7.64
CA ALA A 298 16.09 -2.95 6.80
C ALA A 298 15.29 -4.11 6.17
N GLU A 299 14.43 -4.77 6.95
CA GLU A 299 13.51 -5.81 6.45
C GLU A 299 12.55 -5.26 5.39
N LEU A 300 11.99 -4.06 5.62
CA LEU A 300 11.11 -3.39 4.66
C LEU A 300 11.84 -3.03 3.35
N ILE A 301 13.05 -2.46 3.43
CA ILE A 301 13.89 -2.11 2.27
C ILE A 301 14.18 -3.35 1.42
N ILE A 302 14.54 -4.47 2.06
CA ILE A 302 14.81 -5.74 1.36
C ILE A 302 13.54 -6.31 0.72
N TYR A 303 12.39 -6.14 1.38
CA TYR A 303 11.10 -6.63 0.89
C TYR A 303 10.56 -5.82 -0.31
N ILE A 304 10.76 -4.51 -0.32
CA ILE A 304 10.26 -3.61 -1.37
C ILE A 304 10.89 -3.91 -2.74
N TYR A 305 12.16 -4.31 -2.78
CA TYR A 305 12.84 -4.55 -4.04
C TYR A 305 12.53 -5.95 -4.60
N ASP A 306 11.61 -5.99 -5.57
CA ASP A 306 11.32 -7.15 -6.41
C ASP A 306 11.53 -6.81 -7.90
N ALA A 307 12.16 -7.74 -8.64
CA ALA A 307 12.55 -7.52 -10.04
C ALA A 307 11.34 -7.29 -10.95
N GLY A 308 10.25 -8.04 -10.74
CA GLY A 308 9.02 -7.90 -11.53
C GLY A 308 8.30 -6.58 -11.25
N SER A 309 8.41 -6.09 -10.01
CA SER A 309 7.86 -4.79 -9.63
C SER A 309 8.62 -3.62 -10.26
N VAL A 310 9.95 -3.72 -10.38
CA VAL A 310 10.79 -2.72 -11.07
C VAL A 310 10.51 -2.69 -12.57
N GLU A 311 10.41 -3.87 -13.20
CA GLU A 311 10.02 -4.00 -14.60
C GLU A 311 8.66 -3.34 -14.87
N PHE A 312 7.67 -3.61 -14.02
CA PHE A 312 6.35 -2.98 -14.11
C PHE A 312 6.41 -1.46 -13.94
N LEU A 313 7.12 -0.96 -12.92
CA LEU A 313 7.25 0.47 -12.67
C LEU A 313 7.94 1.21 -13.83
N LEU A 314 8.99 0.63 -14.41
CA LEU A 314 9.70 1.20 -15.55
C LEU A 314 8.75 1.32 -16.77
N ASN A 315 7.99 0.27 -17.06
CA ASN A 315 7.01 0.26 -18.15
C ASN A 315 5.88 1.26 -17.93
N VAL A 316 5.36 1.38 -16.71
CA VAL A 316 4.32 2.37 -16.37
C VAL A 316 4.86 3.80 -16.47
N ALA A 317 6.05 4.07 -15.92
CA ALA A 317 6.67 5.39 -15.99
C ALA A 317 6.88 5.83 -17.45
N TYR A 318 7.30 4.90 -18.30
CA TYR A 318 7.45 5.18 -19.72
C TYR A 318 6.11 5.40 -20.43
N ALA A 319 5.08 4.59 -20.14
CA ALA A 319 3.75 4.81 -20.71
C ALA A 319 3.21 6.19 -20.37
N VAL A 320 3.38 6.64 -19.12
CA VAL A 320 3.03 8.00 -18.69
C VAL A 320 3.85 9.05 -19.46
N PHE A 321 5.17 8.85 -19.57
CA PHE A 321 6.06 9.75 -20.32
C PHE A 321 5.64 9.89 -21.78
N VAL A 322 5.36 8.79 -22.48
CA VAL A 322 4.90 8.81 -23.88
C VAL A 322 3.55 9.50 -24.01
N CYS A 323 2.60 9.23 -23.11
CA CYS A 323 1.31 9.93 -23.12
C CYS A 323 1.50 11.45 -23.01
N ILE A 324 2.33 11.91 -22.07
CA ILE A 324 2.61 13.33 -21.87
C ILE A 324 3.31 13.93 -23.09
N ILE A 325 4.34 13.27 -23.63
CA ILE A 325 5.06 13.75 -24.82
C ILE A 325 4.17 13.78 -26.04
N CYS A 326 3.35 12.76 -26.27
CA CYS A 326 2.44 12.75 -27.41
C CYS A 326 1.45 13.93 -27.33
N ILE A 327 0.89 14.21 -26.15
CA ILE A 327 0.03 15.37 -25.94
C ILE A 327 0.80 16.67 -26.24
N LYS A 328 1.96 16.86 -25.61
CA LYS A 328 2.83 18.04 -25.82
C LYS A 328 3.22 18.25 -27.28
N LYS A 329 3.65 17.18 -27.95
CA LYS A 329 4.16 17.21 -29.32
C LYS A 329 3.06 17.40 -30.36
N PHE A 330 1.90 16.73 -30.20
CA PHE A 330 0.82 16.83 -31.19
C PHE A 330 -0.12 18.01 -30.96
N GLN A 331 -0.35 18.42 -29.71
CA GLN A 331 -1.26 19.53 -29.43
C GLN A 331 -0.55 20.88 -29.37
N PHE A 332 0.70 20.92 -28.88
CA PHE A 332 1.41 22.17 -28.60
C PHE A 332 2.69 22.35 -29.42
N ALA A 333 3.09 21.37 -30.24
CA ALA A 333 4.38 21.34 -30.94
C ALA A 333 5.59 21.55 -30.00
N GLU A 334 5.42 21.23 -28.72
CA GLU A 334 6.40 21.41 -27.66
C GLU A 334 7.07 20.10 -27.27
N PHE A 335 8.27 20.20 -26.75
CA PHE A 335 9.03 19.11 -26.13
C PHE A 335 8.84 19.14 -24.60
N LEU A 336 8.99 18.00 -23.94
CA LEU A 336 8.90 17.93 -22.48
C LEU A 336 10.17 18.49 -21.83
N PHE A 337 11.34 18.08 -22.34
CA PHE A 337 12.63 18.59 -21.89
C PHE A 337 13.33 19.36 -23.00
N SER A 338 13.76 18.64 -24.03
CA SER A 338 14.36 19.18 -25.24
C SER A 338 14.21 18.14 -26.35
N LYS A 339 14.28 18.57 -27.61
CA LYS A 339 14.15 17.65 -28.75
C LYS A 339 15.11 16.46 -28.65
N GLU A 340 16.38 16.73 -28.32
CA GLU A 340 17.43 15.71 -28.24
C GLU A 340 17.20 14.73 -27.07
N ILE A 341 16.85 15.23 -25.89
CA ILE A 341 16.63 14.40 -24.70
C ILE A 341 15.38 13.54 -24.88
N ASP A 342 14.30 14.13 -25.38
CA ASP A 342 13.05 13.41 -25.62
C ASP A 342 13.23 12.29 -26.65
N GLU A 343 13.98 12.54 -27.73
CA GLU A 343 14.32 11.53 -28.75
C GLU A 343 15.21 10.42 -28.17
N VAL A 344 16.22 10.78 -27.36
CA VAL A 344 17.10 9.81 -26.70
C VAL A 344 16.32 8.89 -25.76
N ILE A 345 15.42 9.43 -24.93
CA ILE A 345 14.59 8.62 -24.01
C ILE A 345 13.68 7.68 -24.80
N LEU A 346 13.01 8.19 -25.85
CA LEU A 346 12.12 7.40 -26.70
C LEU A 346 12.87 6.23 -27.37
N ASN A 347 14.03 6.52 -27.97
CA ASN A 347 14.85 5.52 -28.65
C ASN A 347 15.42 4.49 -27.68
N ALA A 348 15.88 4.91 -26.49
CA ALA A 348 16.39 4.00 -25.47
C ALA A 348 15.33 2.98 -25.04
N PHE A 349 14.07 3.42 -24.94
CA PHE A 349 12.98 2.52 -24.56
C PHE A 349 12.53 1.60 -25.70
N VAL A 350 12.56 2.04 -26.96
CA VAL A 350 12.31 1.15 -28.10
C VAL A 350 13.30 -0.03 -28.08
N VAL A 351 14.57 0.23 -27.77
CA VAL A 351 15.58 -0.83 -27.59
C VAL A 351 15.24 -1.74 -26.42
N PHE A 352 14.83 -1.17 -25.27
CA PHE A 352 14.40 -1.95 -24.12
C PHE A 352 13.20 -2.88 -24.43
N LEU A 353 12.16 -2.37 -25.10
CA LEU A 353 11.01 -3.17 -25.54
C LEU A 353 11.39 -4.27 -26.53
N SER A 354 12.27 -3.94 -27.49
CA SER A 354 12.74 -4.90 -28.48
C SER A 354 13.47 -6.06 -27.80
N PHE A 355 14.28 -5.76 -26.78
CA PHE A 355 14.95 -6.78 -25.98
C PHE A 355 13.96 -7.63 -25.15
N GLU A 356 12.93 -7.05 -24.53
CA GLU A 356 11.87 -7.82 -23.89
C GLU A 356 11.15 -8.75 -24.90
N GLY A 357 10.91 -8.27 -26.12
CA GLY A 357 10.38 -9.08 -27.22
C GLY A 357 11.28 -10.25 -27.59
N ILE A 358 12.60 -10.02 -27.66
CA ILE A 358 13.61 -11.07 -27.87
C ILE A 358 13.59 -12.08 -26.72
N ARG A 359 13.58 -11.62 -25.47
CA ARG A 359 13.54 -12.46 -24.27
C ARG A 359 12.30 -13.35 -24.23
N SER A 360 11.13 -12.76 -24.49
CA SER A 360 9.86 -13.49 -24.57
C SER A 360 9.90 -14.55 -25.67
N SER A 361 10.46 -14.21 -26.83
CA SER A 361 10.65 -15.15 -27.94
C SER A 361 11.63 -16.26 -27.60
N TYR A 362 12.75 -15.94 -26.94
CA TYR A 362 13.73 -16.91 -26.47
C TYR A 362 13.12 -17.92 -25.49
N LYS A 363 12.30 -17.46 -24.53
CA LYS A 363 11.55 -18.34 -23.62
C LYS A 363 10.61 -19.29 -24.36
N ARG A 364 9.96 -18.82 -25.44
CA ARG A 364 9.06 -19.63 -26.28
C ARG A 364 9.79 -20.69 -27.11
N ILE A 365 11.02 -20.42 -27.53
CA ILE A 365 11.82 -21.35 -28.35
C ILE A 365 12.38 -22.52 -27.49
N HIS A 366 12.19 -22.51 -26.16
CA HIS A 366 12.68 -23.54 -25.22
C HIS A 366 14.16 -23.88 -25.37
N LEU A 367 14.94 -22.95 -25.91
CA LEU A 367 16.35 -23.17 -26.20
C LEU A 367 17.14 -22.93 -24.92
N SER A 368 17.88 -23.94 -24.46
CA SER A 368 18.67 -23.80 -23.23
C SER A 368 19.96 -23.03 -23.53
N ALA A 369 20.20 -21.92 -22.82
CA ALA A 369 21.37 -21.07 -23.02
C ALA A 369 22.67 -21.86 -22.84
N ILE A 370 22.69 -22.76 -21.87
CA ILE A 370 23.82 -23.64 -21.58
C ILE A 370 24.09 -24.56 -22.79
N SER A 371 23.05 -25.18 -23.35
CA SER A 371 23.21 -26.10 -24.49
C SER A 371 23.68 -25.37 -25.75
N LEU A 372 23.17 -24.15 -26.00
CA LEU A 372 23.60 -23.35 -27.15
C LEU A 372 25.05 -22.87 -26.97
N PHE A 373 25.39 -22.37 -25.79
CA PHE A 373 26.76 -21.94 -25.51
C PHE A 373 27.76 -23.09 -25.64
N GLN A 374 27.45 -24.27 -25.10
CA GLN A 374 28.31 -25.45 -25.25
C GLN A 374 28.50 -25.86 -26.72
N LYS A 375 27.45 -25.78 -27.55
CA LYS A 375 27.55 -26.08 -28.98
C LYS A 375 28.39 -25.04 -29.73
N ILE A 376 28.22 -23.75 -29.42
CA ILE A 376 29.04 -22.67 -30.01
C ILE A 376 30.50 -22.81 -29.58
N TRP A 377 30.75 -23.06 -28.29
CA TRP A 377 32.10 -23.24 -27.77
C TRP A 377 32.83 -24.38 -28.48
N ARG A 378 32.17 -25.53 -28.67
CA ARG A 378 32.73 -26.67 -29.41
C ARG A 378 33.06 -26.37 -30.88
N LEU A 379 32.45 -25.35 -31.49
CA LEU A 379 32.76 -24.89 -32.85
C LEU A 379 33.93 -23.88 -32.88
N LEU A 380 34.24 -23.25 -31.75
CA LEU A 380 35.37 -22.32 -31.61
C LEU A 380 36.64 -23.02 -31.08
N ASP A 381 36.47 -24.18 -30.45
CA ASP A 381 37.54 -25.04 -29.91
C ASP A 381 38.13 -25.99 -30.99
N THR A 382 37.83 -25.71 -32.27
CA THR A 382 38.43 -26.32 -33.46
C THR A 382 39.24 -25.27 -34.20
#